data_AF-J9D1V8-F1
#
_entry.id   AF-J9D1V8-F1
#
_cell.length_a   1.000
_cell.length_b   1.000
_cell.length_c   1.000
_cell.angle_alpha   90.00
_cell.angle_beta   90.00
_cell.angle_gamma   90.00
#
_symmetry.space_group_name_H-M   'P 1'
#
loop_
_entity.id
_entity.type
_entity.pdbx_description
1 polymer ?
#
loop_
_entity_poly.entity_id
_entity_poly.type
_entity_poly.pdbx_seq_one_letter_code
_entity_poly.pdbx_strand_id
1 'polypeptide(L)'
;MAFLNILGGLLVFVTCIAALLAMAVGLYKAVEYIEDRTYAAKKKIEQIIIAISVAHIILLFRRVGFFIVIYSLVIQYIFYSLLEIYPYVQPTNLTFIVGSLMALGNHFLILRAMILNNNYLLEMIFAFLVFVWATPFCFFLSLSANDEAFPTTGKKNSTLIGKFIKRAFNQ
;
A
#
# COMPACT_ATOMS: atom_id res chain seq x y z
N MET A 1 -33.52 -28.81 -9.59
CA MET A 1 -33.17 -27.36 -9.66
C MET A 1 -32.95 -26.76 -8.27
N ALA A 2 -33.92 -26.83 -7.34
CA ALA A 2 -33.76 -26.25 -5.99
C ALA A 2 -32.55 -26.78 -5.19
N PHE A 3 -32.34 -28.11 -5.18
CA PHE A 3 -31.19 -28.73 -4.51
C PHE A 3 -29.83 -28.23 -5.04
N LEU A 4 -29.68 -28.13 -6.38
CA LEU A 4 -28.45 -27.65 -7.01
C LEU A 4 -28.18 -26.17 -6.70
N ASN A 5 -29.23 -25.34 -6.63
CA ASN A 5 -29.09 -23.93 -6.27
C ASN A 5 -28.67 -23.74 -4.81
N ILE A 6 -29.23 -24.54 -3.89
CA ILE A 6 -28.83 -24.52 -2.47
C ILE A 6 -27.39 -24.99 -2.30
N LEU A 7 -27.02 -26.09 -2.96
CA LEU A 7 -25.64 -26.61 -2.94
C LEU A 7 -24.65 -25.60 -3.53
N GLY A 8 -25.00 -24.95 -4.65
CA GLY A 8 -24.19 -23.90 -5.26
C GLY A 8 -24.00 -22.70 -4.34
N GLY A 9 -25.07 -22.23 -3.68
CA GLY A 9 -24.99 -21.16 -2.69
C GLY A 9 -24.09 -21.50 -1.50
N LEU A 10 -24.19 -22.72 -0.99
CA LEU A 10 -23.33 -23.21 0.09
C LEU A 10 -21.86 -23.23 -0.34
N LEU A 11 -21.54 -23.71 -1.54
CA LEU A 11 -20.17 -23.74 -2.05
C LEU A 11 -19.59 -22.33 -2.22
N VAL A 12 -20.38 -21.39 -2.75
CA VAL A 12 -19.96 -19.97 -2.84
C VAL A 12 -19.70 -19.39 -1.44
N PHE A 13 -20.57 -19.68 -0.48
CA PHE A 13 -20.38 -19.21 0.89
C PHE A 13 -19.10 -19.78 1.53
N VAL A 14 -18.86 -21.09 1.41
CA VAL A 14 -17.66 -21.75 1.92
C VAL A 14 -16.40 -21.22 1.25
N THR A 15 -16.42 -21.00 -0.07
CA THR A 15 -15.28 -20.43 -0.80
C THR A 15 -14.98 -19.00 -0.40
N CYS A 16 -16.00 -18.17 -0.14
CA CYS A 16 -15.81 -16.82 0.40
C CYS A 16 -15.13 -16.85 1.78
N ILE A 17 -15.57 -17.72 2.70
CA ILE A 17 -14.92 -17.85 4.01
C ILE A 17 -13.48 -18.31 3.86
N ALA A 18 -13.23 -19.33 3.03
CA ALA A 18 -11.88 -19.83 2.80
C ALA A 18 -10.96 -18.74 2.20
N ALA A 19 -11.47 -17.94 1.26
CA ALA A 19 -10.72 -16.82 0.68
C ALA A 19 -10.38 -15.74 1.71
N LEU A 20 -11.32 -15.41 2.62
CA LEU A 20 -11.07 -14.46 3.71
C LEU A 20 -10.00 -14.97 4.68
N LEU A 21 -10.07 -16.26 5.06
CA LEU A 21 -9.06 -16.88 5.93
C LEU A 21 -7.69 -16.94 5.25
N ALA A 22 -7.63 -17.30 3.97
CA ALA A 22 -6.39 -17.33 3.21
C ALA A 22 -5.75 -15.94 3.11
N MET A 23 -6.57 -14.90 2.90
CA MET A 23 -6.09 -13.52 2.91
C MET A 23 -5.58 -13.11 4.30
N ALA A 24 -6.31 -13.41 5.37
CA ALA A 24 -5.90 -13.10 6.74
C ALA A 24 -4.55 -13.75 7.11
N VAL A 25 -4.38 -15.05 6.80
CA VAL A 25 -3.12 -15.76 7.02
C VAL A 25 -1.98 -15.18 6.18
N GLY A 26 -2.26 -14.82 4.91
CA GLY A 26 -1.29 -14.19 4.04
C GLY A 26 -0.79 -12.84 4.57
N LEU A 27 -1.71 -12.00 5.07
CA LEU A 27 -1.37 -10.71 5.67
C LEU A 27 -0.58 -10.87 6.98
N TYR A 28 -1.01 -11.80 7.85
CA TYR A 28 -0.29 -12.12 9.09
C TYR A 28 1.16 -12.54 8.80
N LYS A 29 1.36 -13.44 7.82
CA LYS A 29 2.70 -13.88 7.41
C LYS A 29 3.53 -12.76 6.78
N ALA A 30 2.90 -11.82 6.07
CA ALA A 30 3.58 -10.66 5.52
C ALA A 30 4.07 -9.72 6.62
N VAL A 31 3.26 -9.46 7.65
CA VAL A 31 3.63 -8.64 8.81
C VAL A 31 4.76 -9.30 9.60
N GLU A 32 4.62 -10.59 9.95
CA GLU A 32 5.68 -11.39 10.61
C GLU A 32 7.00 -11.34 9.83
N TYR A 33 6.96 -11.45 8.50
CA TYR A 33 8.14 -11.33 7.65
C TYR A 33 8.79 -9.94 7.70
N ILE A 34 7.98 -8.87 7.77
CA ILE A 34 8.46 -7.49 7.88
C ILE A 34 9.15 -7.28 9.24
N GLU A 35 8.55 -7.78 10.31
CA GLU A 35 9.08 -7.68 11.68
C GLU A 35 10.41 -8.43 11.83
N ASP A 36 10.45 -9.69 11.41
CA ASP A 36 11.64 -10.54 11.55
C ASP A 36 12.80 -10.11 10.65
N ARG A 37 12.51 -9.54 9.46
CA ARG A 37 13.51 -9.31 8.42
C ARG A 37 13.34 -7.95 7.74
N THR A 38 13.33 -6.87 8.51
CA THR A 38 13.18 -5.48 8.04
C THR A 38 14.03 -5.15 6.80
N TYR A 39 15.34 -5.47 6.79
CA TYR A 39 16.20 -5.20 5.62
C TYR A 39 15.82 -6.01 4.38
N ALA A 40 15.39 -7.27 4.56
CA ALA A 40 14.94 -8.10 3.45
C ALA A 40 13.56 -7.64 2.94
N ALA A 41 12.69 -7.18 3.85
CA ALA A 41 11.41 -6.58 3.53
C ALA A 41 11.59 -5.29 2.72
N LYS A 42 12.49 -4.39 3.13
CA LYS A 42 12.85 -3.19 2.36
C LYS A 42 13.21 -3.52 0.91
N LYS A 43 14.11 -4.50 0.71
CA LYS A 43 14.52 -4.94 -0.63
C LYS A 43 13.38 -5.56 -1.43
N LYS A 44 12.46 -6.27 -0.78
CA LYS A 44 11.27 -6.82 -1.44
C LYS A 44 10.30 -5.73 -1.88
N ILE A 45 10.07 -4.72 -1.03
CA ILE A 45 9.24 -3.56 -1.38
C ILE A 45 9.86 -2.79 -2.55
N GLU A 46 11.18 -2.60 -2.55
CA GLU A 46 11.91 -2.01 -3.67
C GLU A 46 11.69 -2.78 -4.98
N GLN A 47 11.82 -4.11 -4.94
CA GLN A 47 11.54 -4.97 -6.11
C GLN A 47 10.10 -4.84 -6.60
N ILE A 48 9.13 -4.76 -5.68
CA ILE A 48 7.71 -4.57 -6.01
C ILE A 48 7.49 -3.22 -6.70
N ILE A 49 8.06 -2.14 -6.18
CA ILE A 49 7.98 -0.79 -6.78
C ILE A 49 8.55 -0.78 -8.19
N ILE A 50 9.74 -1.36 -8.39
CA ILE A 50 10.38 -1.42 -9.71
C ILE A 50 9.54 -2.25 -10.67
N ALA A 51 9.06 -3.42 -10.25
CA ALA A 51 8.22 -4.29 -11.08
C ALA A 51 6.92 -3.60 -11.50
N ILE A 52 6.24 -2.92 -10.57
CA ILE A 52 5.01 -2.18 -10.85
C ILE A 52 5.30 -0.97 -11.76
N SER A 53 6.42 -0.28 -11.58
CA SER A 53 6.82 0.83 -12.44
C SER A 53 7.02 0.37 -13.89
N VAL A 54 7.70 -0.75 -14.10
CA VAL A 54 7.85 -1.37 -15.43
C VAL A 54 6.49 -1.80 -15.99
N ALA A 55 5.62 -2.39 -15.16
CA ALA A 55 4.27 -2.76 -15.59
C ALA A 55 3.44 -1.54 -16.05
N HIS A 56 3.59 -0.38 -15.42
CA HIS A 56 2.94 0.86 -15.85
C HIS A 56 3.44 1.36 -17.21
N ILE A 57 4.72 1.18 -17.51
CA ILE A 57 5.25 1.49 -18.85
C ILE A 57 4.60 0.58 -19.90
N ILE A 58 4.38 -0.70 -19.57
CA ILE A 58 3.68 -1.64 -20.47
C ILE A 58 2.22 -1.23 -20.71
N LEU A 59 1.54 -0.59 -19.74
CA LEU A 59 0.18 -0.08 -19.91
C LEU A 59 0.06 0.97 -21.03
N LEU A 60 1.14 1.66 -21.41
CA LEU A 60 1.13 2.60 -22.54
C LEU A 60 0.72 1.93 -23.85
N PHE A 61 1.07 0.67 -24.05
CA PHE A 61 0.67 -0.09 -25.25
C PHE A 61 -0.81 -0.46 -25.25
N ARG A 62 -1.50 -0.39 -24.10
CA ARG A 62 -2.89 -0.82 -23.92
C ARG A 62 -3.91 0.33 -24.08
N ARG A 63 -3.54 1.39 -24.80
CA ARG A 63 -4.38 2.60 -25.01
C ARG A 63 -4.76 3.33 -23.71
N VAL A 64 -4.00 3.13 -22.63
CA VAL A 64 -4.12 3.95 -21.43
C VAL A 64 -3.47 5.31 -21.72
N GLY A 65 -4.15 6.40 -21.38
CA GLY A 65 -3.66 7.74 -21.65
C GLY A 65 -2.27 7.99 -21.04
N PHE A 66 -1.37 8.57 -21.82
CA PHE A 66 0.02 8.83 -21.43
C PHE A 66 0.15 9.58 -20.09
N PHE A 67 -0.71 10.58 -19.85
CA PHE A 67 -0.72 11.34 -18.61
C PHE A 67 -1.05 10.50 -17.36
N ILE A 68 -1.91 9.48 -17.49
CA ILE A 68 -2.27 8.59 -16.37
C ILE A 68 -1.07 7.72 -15.99
N VAL A 69 -0.31 7.25 -16.98
CA VAL A 69 0.90 6.47 -16.73
C VAL A 69 1.97 7.33 -16.07
N ILE A 70 2.23 8.55 -16.55
CA ILE A 70 3.16 9.47 -15.88
C ILE A 70 2.74 9.71 -14.43
N TYR A 71 1.46 10.01 -14.21
CA TYR A 71 0.93 10.23 -12.87
C TYR A 71 1.17 9.02 -11.95
N SER A 72 0.96 7.81 -12.48
CA SER A 72 1.25 6.56 -11.75
C SER A 72 2.73 6.38 -11.45
N LEU A 73 3.63 6.71 -12.39
CA LEU A 73 5.08 6.63 -12.20
C LEU A 73 5.58 7.64 -11.16
N VAL A 74 5.02 8.86 -11.14
CA VAL A 74 5.31 9.86 -10.10
C VAL A 74 4.94 9.33 -8.73
N ILE A 75 3.80 8.65 -8.60
CA ILE A 75 3.39 8.01 -7.33
C ILE A 75 4.37 6.91 -6.93
N GLN A 76 4.78 6.05 -7.87
CA GLN A 76 5.78 5.02 -7.57
C GLN A 76 7.12 5.63 -7.13
N TYR A 77 7.53 6.75 -7.73
CA TYR A 77 8.71 7.49 -7.29
C TYR A 77 8.56 8.06 -5.87
N ILE A 78 7.42 8.65 -5.53
CA ILE A 78 7.14 9.17 -4.18
C ILE A 78 7.25 8.04 -3.14
N PHE A 79 6.69 6.87 -3.44
CA PHE A 79 6.82 5.69 -2.57
C PHE A 79 8.24 5.12 -2.56
N TYR A 80 8.98 5.18 -3.66
CA TYR A 80 10.39 4.80 -3.71
C TYR A 80 11.22 5.66 -2.76
N SER A 81 11.01 6.99 -2.74
CA SER A 81 11.68 7.89 -1.80
C SER A 81 11.39 7.56 -0.34
N LEU A 82 10.26 6.91 -0.05
CA LEU A 82 9.93 6.47 1.31
C LEU A 82 10.81 5.31 1.80
N LEU A 83 11.48 4.58 0.89
CA LEU A 83 12.46 3.56 1.26
C LEU A 83 13.70 4.15 1.94
N GLU A 84 14.01 5.43 1.77
CA GLU A 84 15.14 6.08 2.46
C GLU A 84 14.94 6.08 3.99
N ILE A 85 13.70 6.27 4.45
CA ILE A 85 13.33 6.39 5.87
C ILE A 85 12.92 5.02 6.46
N TYR A 86 12.70 4.01 5.61
CA TYR A 86 12.33 2.65 6.02
C TYR A 86 13.39 2.01 6.94
N PRO A 87 13.01 1.34 8.06
CA PRO A 87 11.66 0.94 8.46
C PRO A 87 10.87 1.97 9.28
N TYR A 88 11.44 3.13 9.60
CA TYR A 88 10.85 4.15 10.48
C TYR A 88 9.82 5.04 9.79
N VAL A 89 9.04 4.47 8.87
CA VAL A 89 7.94 5.18 8.22
C VAL A 89 6.88 5.50 9.27
N GLN A 90 6.39 6.73 9.27
CA GLN A 90 5.31 7.18 10.15
C GLN A 90 4.13 7.67 9.30
N PRO A 91 2.89 7.54 9.78
CA PRO A 91 1.71 8.07 9.08
C PRO A 91 1.72 9.60 8.99
N THR A 92 2.51 10.28 9.82
CA THR A 92 2.71 11.75 9.83
C THR A 92 3.68 12.24 8.76
N ASN A 93 4.44 11.34 8.12
CA ASN A 93 5.40 11.73 7.08
C ASN A 93 4.65 12.32 5.89
N LEU A 94 5.04 13.53 5.48
CA LEU A 94 4.38 14.23 4.38
C LEU A 94 4.43 13.41 3.08
N THR A 95 5.55 12.75 2.78
CA THR A 95 5.72 11.88 1.62
C THR A 95 4.72 10.71 1.62
N PHE A 96 4.43 10.14 2.78
CA PHE A 96 3.47 9.04 2.92
C PHE A 96 2.03 9.52 2.73
N ILE A 97 1.67 10.67 3.31
CA ILE A 97 0.34 11.27 3.16
C ILE A 97 0.11 11.67 1.71
N VAL A 98 1.05 12.39 1.10
CA VAL A 98 0.96 12.82 -0.30
C VAL A 98 0.90 11.61 -1.23
N GLY A 99 1.77 10.61 -1.04
CA GLY A 99 1.76 9.38 -1.83
C GLY A 99 0.42 8.62 -1.74
N SER A 100 -0.15 8.52 -0.54
CA SER A 100 -1.43 7.85 -0.31
C SER A 100 -2.61 8.59 -0.95
N LEU A 101 -2.65 9.92 -0.82
CA LEU A 101 -3.68 10.75 -1.46
C LEU A 101 -3.58 10.70 -2.99
N MET A 102 -2.36 10.75 -3.54
CA MET A 102 -2.16 10.63 -4.98
C MET A 102 -2.51 9.22 -5.48
N ALA A 103 -2.23 8.16 -4.73
CA ALA A 103 -2.67 6.79 -5.05
C ALA A 103 -4.19 6.68 -5.09
N LEU A 104 -4.89 7.33 -4.17
CA LEU A 104 -6.36 7.42 -4.18
C LEU A 104 -6.88 8.18 -5.40
N GLY A 105 -6.21 9.27 -5.81
CA GLY A 105 -6.52 9.95 -7.08
C GLY A 105 -6.30 9.04 -8.29
N ASN A 106 -5.19 8.29 -8.31
CA ASN A 106 -4.85 7.36 -9.39
C ASN A 106 -5.87 6.23 -9.53
N HIS A 107 -6.40 5.75 -8.41
CA HIS A 107 -7.47 4.76 -8.38
C HIS A 107 -8.65 5.18 -9.27
N PHE A 108 -9.18 6.40 -9.07
CA PHE A 108 -10.32 6.88 -9.85
C PHE A 108 -9.97 7.12 -11.32
N LEU A 109 -8.75 7.59 -11.62
CA LEU A 109 -8.30 7.83 -12.99
C LEU A 109 -8.19 6.53 -13.79
N ILE A 110 -7.55 5.50 -13.22
CA ILE A 110 -7.40 4.20 -13.85
C ILE A 110 -8.77 3.52 -13.98
N LEU A 111 -9.61 3.57 -12.95
CA LEU A 111 -10.97 3.00 -13.03
C LEU A 111 -11.77 3.64 -14.16
N ARG A 112 -11.75 4.97 -14.26
CA ARG A 112 -12.39 5.71 -15.36
C ARG A 112 -11.84 5.28 -16.72
N ALA A 113 -10.52 5.19 -16.88
CA ALA A 113 -9.90 4.80 -18.14
C ALA A 113 -10.27 3.35 -18.54
N MET A 114 -10.30 2.43 -17.59
CA MET A 114 -10.65 1.02 -17.83
C MET A 114 -12.12 0.85 -18.20
N ILE A 115 -13.02 1.62 -17.58
CA ILE A 115 -14.45 1.64 -17.93
C ILE A 115 -14.66 2.17 -19.36
N LEU A 116 -13.99 3.28 -19.71
CA LEU A 116 -14.11 3.86 -21.07
C LEU A 116 -13.55 2.94 -22.16
N ASN A 117 -12.54 2.14 -21.83
CA ASN A 117 -11.96 1.16 -22.74
C ASN A 117 -12.74 -0.17 -22.82
N ASN A 118 -13.86 -0.31 -22.08
CA ASN A 118 -14.69 -1.53 -21.99
C ASN A 118 -13.90 -2.78 -21.57
N ASN A 119 -12.96 -2.62 -20.63
CA ASN A 119 -12.16 -3.75 -20.14
C ASN A 119 -13.00 -4.69 -19.26
N TYR A 120 -12.59 -5.96 -19.17
CA TYR A 120 -13.29 -6.94 -18.34
C TYR A 120 -13.14 -6.63 -16.84
N LEU A 121 -14.13 -7.05 -16.05
CA LEU A 121 -14.13 -6.86 -14.59
C LEU A 121 -12.85 -7.40 -13.92
N LEU A 122 -12.38 -8.57 -14.34
CA LEU A 122 -11.15 -9.16 -13.80
C LEU A 122 -9.91 -8.29 -14.06
N GLU A 123 -9.84 -7.63 -15.22
CA GLU A 123 -8.76 -6.69 -15.53
C GLU A 123 -8.84 -5.45 -14.63
N MET A 124 -10.05 -4.96 -14.33
CA MET A 124 -10.24 -3.85 -13.39
C MET A 124 -9.80 -4.23 -11.97
N ILE A 125 -10.13 -5.44 -11.50
CA ILE A 125 -9.67 -5.94 -10.18
C ILE A 125 -8.15 -6.05 -10.15
N PHE A 126 -7.54 -6.58 -11.21
CA PHE A 126 -6.09 -6.69 -11.31
C PHE A 126 -5.41 -5.30 -11.34
N ALA A 127 -5.96 -4.37 -12.13
CA ALA A 127 -5.54 -2.97 -12.16
C ALA A 127 -5.61 -2.33 -10.77
N PHE A 128 -6.70 -2.55 -10.06
CA PHE A 128 -6.90 -2.06 -8.70
C PHE A 128 -5.87 -2.64 -7.72
N LEU A 129 -5.86 -3.97 -7.56
CA LEU A 129 -5.05 -4.64 -6.54
C LEU A 129 -3.55 -4.49 -6.80
N VAL A 130 -3.12 -4.66 -8.04
CA VAL A 130 -1.69 -4.76 -8.37
C VAL A 130 -1.10 -3.42 -8.77
N PHE A 131 -1.70 -2.70 -9.72
CA PHE A 131 -1.09 -1.48 -10.23
C PHE A 131 -1.23 -0.31 -9.25
N VAL A 132 -2.40 -0.17 -8.62
CA VAL A 132 -2.65 0.97 -7.74
C VAL A 132 -2.24 0.67 -6.30
N TRP A 133 -2.66 -0.47 -5.76
CA TRP A 133 -2.63 -0.70 -4.32
C TRP A 133 -1.46 -1.53 -3.80
N ALA A 134 -0.77 -2.32 -4.62
CA ALA A 134 0.32 -3.18 -4.12
C ALA A 134 1.43 -2.37 -3.42
N THR A 135 1.91 -1.27 -4.02
CA THR A 135 2.94 -0.41 -3.39
C THR A 135 2.45 0.26 -2.10
N PRO A 136 1.34 1.04 -2.08
CA PRO A 136 0.83 1.63 -0.85
C PRO A 136 0.60 0.60 0.26
N PHE A 137 0.04 -0.56 -0.11
CA PHE A 137 -0.31 -1.62 0.82
C PHE A 137 0.92 -2.22 1.52
N CYS A 138 2.04 -2.37 0.82
CA CYS A 138 3.30 -2.74 1.45
C CYS A 138 3.74 -1.77 2.56
N PHE A 139 3.56 -0.46 2.35
CA PHE A 139 3.88 0.54 3.37
C PHE A 139 2.87 0.56 4.51
N PHE A 140 1.57 0.36 4.25
CA PHE A 140 0.57 0.20 5.31
C PHE A 140 0.87 -1.01 6.20
N LEU A 141 1.23 -2.16 5.61
CA LEU A 141 1.66 -3.35 6.36
C LEU A 141 2.95 -3.10 7.16
N SER A 142 3.83 -2.25 6.63
CA SER A 142 5.07 -1.90 7.35
C SER A 142 4.81 -0.96 8.53
N LEU A 143 3.78 -0.12 8.46
CA LEU A 143 3.34 0.68 9.61
C LEU A 143 2.80 -0.21 10.72
N SER A 144 1.91 -1.16 10.39
CA SER A 144 1.34 -2.06 11.40
C SER A 144 2.42 -2.91 12.09
N ALA A 145 3.41 -3.38 11.34
CA ALA A 145 4.55 -4.13 11.88
C ALA A 145 5.43 -3.29 12.83
N ASN A 146 5.60 -2.00 12.54
CA ASN A 146 6.51 -1.13 13.30
C ASN A 146 5.86 -0.51 14.54
N ASP A 147 4.53 -0.44 14.61
CA ASP A 147 3.78 0.03 15.78
C ASP A 147 3.84 -0.97 16.96
N GLU A 148 4.08 -2.26 16.69
CA GLU A 148 4.22 -3.30 17.71
C GLU A 148 5.65 -3.46 18.24
N ALA A 149 6.64 -2.91 17.55
CA ALA A 149 8.01 -2.87 18.04
C ALA A 149 8.08 -1.94 19.26
N PHE A 150 8.47 -2.50 20.41
CA PHE A 150 8.56 -1.75 21.68
C PHE A 150 9.20 -0.36 21.47
N PRO A 151 8.64 0.71 22.06
CA PRO A 151 9.25 2.02 21.97
C PRO A 151 10.62 1.97 22.66
N THR A 152 11.68 1.73 21.90
CA THR A 152 13.04 1.96 22.38
C THR A 152 13.13 3.47 22.58
N THR A 153 13.02 3.90 23.84
CA THR A 153 13.20 5.27 24.31
C THR A 153 14.33 5.95 23.53
N GLY A 154 13.99 6.79 22.55
CA GLY A 154 14.95 7.06 21.48
C GLY A 154 14.81 8.34 20.67
N LYS A 155 14.12 9.37 21.18
CA LYS A 155 14.47 10.80 21.04
C LYS A 155 13.40 11.64 21.73
N LYS A 156 13.76 12.28 22.84
CA LYS A 156 13.05 13.48 23.31
C LYS A 156 13.22 14.54 22.21
N ASN A 157 12.28 14.60 21.27
CA ASN A 157 12.10 15.80 20.48
C ASN A 157 11.76 16.89 21.49
N SER A 158 12.72 17.78 21.79
CA SER A 158 12.46 18.94 22.63
C SER A 158 11.49 19.81 21.86
N THR A 159 10.20 19.59 22.07
CA THR A 159 9.13 20.41 21.51
C THR A 159 9.43 21.86 21.89
N LEU A 160 9.18 22.81 20.99
CA LEU A 160 9.37 24.25 21.25
C LEU A 160 8.75 24.66 22.59
N ILE A 161 7.60 24.10 22.92
CA ILE A 161 6.90 24.24 24.21
C ILE A 161 7.77 23.77 25.39
N GLY A 162 8.46 22.63 25.27
CA GLY A 162 9.39 22.15 26.30
C GLY A 162 10.60 23.07 26.50
N LYS A 163 11.09 23.72 25.43
CA LYS A 163 12.14 24.75 25.54
C LYS A 163 11.61 26.04 26.19
N PHE A 164 10.38 26.43 25.88
CA PHE A 164 9.72 27.61 26.48
C PHE A 164 9.42 27.42 27.97
N ILE A 165 8.86 26.28 28.36
CA ILE A 165 8.57 25.96 29.77
C ILE A 165 9.88 25.88 30.57
N LYS A 166 10.93 25.26 30.02
CA LYS A 166 12.24 25.21 30.69
C LYS A 166 12.89 26.58 30.85
N ARG A 167 12.64 27.52 29.93
CA ARG A 167 13.08 28.93 30.06
C ARG A 167 12.26 29.71 31.09
N ALA A 168 10.96 29.44 31.19
CA ALA A 168 10.07 30.12 32.14
C ALA A 168 10.29 29.67 33.59
N PHE A 169 10.69 28.42 33.81
CA PHE A 169 10.90 27.84 35.15
C PHE A 169 12.35 27.91 35.68
N ASN A 170 13.29 28.42 34.88
CA ASN A 170 14.71 28.52 35.24
C ASN A 170 15.15 29.99 35.41
N GLN A 171 14.22 30.87 35.79
CA GLN A 171 14.46 32.18 36.39
C GLN A 171 14.02 32.17 37.85
#